data_AF-A0A3M7R8L7-F1
#
_entry.id   AF-A0A3M7R8L7-F1
#
_cell.length_a   1.000
_cell.length_b   1.000
_cell.length_c   1.000
_cell.angle_alpha   90.00
_cell.angle_beta   90.00
_cell.angle_gamma   90.00
#
_symmetry.space_group_name_H-M   'P 1'
#
loop_
_entity.id
_entity.type
_entity.pdbx_description
1 polymer ?
#
loop_
_entity_poly.entity_id
_entity_poly.type
_entity_poly.pdbx_seq_one_letter_code
_entity_poly.pdbx_strand_id
1 'polypeptide(L)'
;MNKLFLHQTWLKTNKVAKLMLRPDFKILHKSSMKAGHSRGRPFGGTAWLFNKKISERVQITFYDDCLSVCKIDDDICIVGVYMKYNNGKPEAMLEHEEQISKILDIVENI
;
A
#
# COMPACT_ATOMS: atom_id res chain seq x y z
N MET A 1 -16.21 -14.17 2.44
CA MET A 1 -14.74 -14.14 2.33
C MET A 1 -14.33 -12.69 2.51
N ASN A 2 -13.79 -12.31 3.68
CA ASN A 2 -13.59 -10.89 4.00
C ASN A 2 -12.17 -10.49 3.60
N LYS A 3 -12.06 -9.53 2.67
CA LYS A 3 -10.81 -8.95 2.17
C LYS A 3 -10.82 -7.47 2.54
N LEU A 4 -9.77 -6.99 3.19
CA LEU A 4 -9.67 -5.61 3.67
C LEU A 4 -8.37 -5.00 3.18
N PHE A 5 -8.49 -3.94 2.41
CA PHE A 5 -7.34 -3.14 1.98
C PHE A 5 -7.27 -1.88 2.84
N LEU A 6 -6.08 -1.61 3.40
CA LEU A 6 -5.88 -0.55 4.37
C LEU A 6 -4.90 0.48 3.80
N HIS A 7 -5.37 1.72 3.73
CA HIS A 7 -4.55 2.89 3.39
C HIS A 7 -4.30 3.75 4.60
N GLN A 8 -3.22 4.53 4.54
CA GLN A 8 -2.81 5.43 5.61
C GLN A 8 -2.75 4.66 6.93
N THR A 9 -1.89 3.65 7.01
CA THR A 9 -1.79 2.84 8.22
C THR A 9 -1.12 3.59 9.37
N TRP A 10 -0.30 4.60 9.08
CA TRP A 10 0.54 5.31 10.07
C TRP A 10 1.43 4.37 10.89
N LEU A 11 1.72 3.18 10.35
CA LEU A 11 2.52 2.18 11.04
C LEU A 11 3.99 2.36 10.68
N LYS A 12 4.83 2.53 11.69
CA LYS A 12 6.28 2.52 11.48
C LYS A 12 6.78 1.13 11.10
N THR A 13 6.19 0.08 11.67
CA THR A 13 6.59 -1.32 11.45
C THR A 13 5.40 -2.28 11.52
N ASN A 14 5.59 -3.48 10.97
CA ASN A 14 4.57 -4.54 11.00
C ASN A 14 4.39 -5.12 12.42
N LYS A 15 5.33 -4.89 13.35
CA LYS A 15 5.25 -5.44 14.72
C LYS A 15 4.05 -4.90 15.47
N VAL A 16 3.77 -3.59 15.35
CA VAL A 16 2.64 -2.95 16.02
C VAL A 16 1.31 -3.49 15.50
N ALA A 17 1.14 -3.60 14.18
CA ALA A 17 -0.06 -4.19 13.61
C ALA A 17 -0.27 -5.65 14.02
N LYS A 18 0.80 -6.47 14.03
CA LYS A 18 0.70 -7.89 14.41
C LYS A 18 0.15 -8.10 15.82
N LEU A 19 0.32 -7.14 16.74
CA LEU A 19 -0.21 -7.21 18.10
C LEU A 19 -1.73 -6.96 18.17
N MET A 20 -2.31 -6.27 17.18
CA MET A 20 -3.72 -5.87 17.18
C MET A 20 -4.59 -6.71 16.24
N LEU A 21 -3.98 -7.54 15.41
CA LEU A 21 -4.68 -8.36 14.43
C LEU A 21 -5.08 -9.71 15.00
N ARG A 22 -6.24 -10.20 14.57
CA ARG A 22 -6.65 -11.56 14.90
C ARG A 22 -5.64 -12.59 14.34
N PRO A 23 -5.43 -13.73 15.01
CA PRO A 23 -4.43 -14.73 14.62
C PRO A 23 -4.64 -15.34 13.23
N ASP A 24 -5.86 -15.31 12.70
CA ASP A 24 -6.23 -15.86 11.40
C ASP A 24 -5.91 -14.92 10.22
N PHE A 25 -5.42 -13.71 10.48
CA PHE A 25 -5.03 -12.76 9.45
C PHE A 25 -3.52 -12.61 9.33
N LYS A 26 -3.07 -12.29 8.11
CA LYS A 26 -1.71 -11.91 7.77
C LYS A 26 -1.72 -10.46 7.29
N ILE A 27 -0.74 -9.70 7.76
CA ILE A 27 -0.48 -8.33 7.27
C ILE A 27 0.83 -8.27 6.52
N LEU A 28 0.81 -7.70 5.33
CA LEU A 28 1.99 -7.23 4.61
C LEU A 28 1.89 -5.71 4.52
N HIS A 29 2.95 -5.01 4.91
CA HIS A 29 2.94 -3.57 5.01
C HIS A 29 4.29 -2.99 4.62
N LYS A 30 4.24 -1.84 3.92
CA LYS A 30 5.38 -1.02 3.53
C LYS A 30 5.16 0.38 4.07
N SER A 31 6.13 0.83 4.87
CA SER A 31 6.10 2.14 5.55
C SER A 31 6.66 3.22 4.64
N SER A 32 6.05 4.41 4.63
CA SER A 32 6.63 5.64 4.08
C SER A 32 7.43 6.44 5.13
N MET A 33 7.49 5.99 6.39
CA MET A 33 8.19 6.71 7.45
C MET A 33 9.71 6.62 7.29
N LYS A 34 10.35 7.71 6.86
CA LYS A 34 11.82 7.85 6.79
C LYS A 34 12.44 8.10 8.17
N ALA A 35 13.68 7.63 8.37
CA ALA A 35 14.45 7.89 9.60
C ALA A 35 14.68 9.40 9.77
N GLY A 36 14.48 9.93 10.98
CA GLY A 36 14.65 11.35 11.29
C GLY A 36 13.41 12.22 11.11
N HIS A 37 12.34 11.71 10.49
CA HIS A 37 11.06 12.42 10.38
C HIS A 37 10.00 11.77 11.28
N SER A 38 9.66 12.46 12.37
CA SER A 38 8.55 12.12 13.28
C SER A 38 7.35 13.07 13.14
N ARG A 39 7.51 14.18 12.39
CA ARG A 39 6.42 15.09 11.96
C ARG A 39 6.55 15.47 10.46
N GLY A 40 5.44 15.77 9.75
CA GLY A 40 5.39 16.10 8.31
C GLY A 40 5.12 14.95 7.32
N ARG A 41 4.76 15.29 6.08
CA ARG A 41 4.59 14.28 5.00
C ARG A 41 5.89 13.59 4.59
N PRO A 42 5.80 12.37 4.04
CA PRO A 42 4.60 11.53 4.00
C PRO A 42 4.58 10.58 5.21
N PHE A 43 3.65 10.78 6.15
CA PHE A 43 3.19 9.70 7.03
C PHE A 43 2.17 8.84 6.28
N GLY A 44 2.63 8.25 5.20
CA GLY A 44 1.94 7.23 4.42
C GLY A 44 2.43 5.84 4.78
N GLY A 45 1.68 4.85 4.31
CA GLY A 45 2.00 3.44 4.43
C GLY A 45 0.88 2.64 3.80
N THR A 46 1.25 1.62 3.04
CA THR A 46 0.31 0.71 2.39
C THR A 46 0.35 -0.62 3.12
N ALA A 47 -0.83 -1.16 3.44
CA ALA A 47 -0.93 -2.50 4.00
C ALA A 47 -2.05 -3.31 3.38
N TRP A 48 -1.75 -4.60 3.23
CA TRP A 48 -2.71 -5.62 2.84
C TRP A 48 -2.99 -6.51 4.04
N LEU A 49 -4.27 -6.64 4.38
CA LEU A 49 -4.75 -7.55 5.41
C LEU A 49 -5.60 -8.63 4.76
N PHE A 50 -5.18 -9.89 4.90
CA PHE A 50 -5.87 -11.01 4.30
C PHE A 50 -5.88 -12.22 5.22
N ASN A 51 -6.89 -13.08 5.03
CA ASN A 51 -7.03 -14.29 5.81
C ASN A 51 -5.91 -15.28 5.44
N LYS A 52 -5.30 -15.94 6.43
CA LYS A 52 -4.22 -16.92 6.21
C LYS A 52 -4.67 -18.09 5.34
N LYS A 53 -5.96 -18.46 5.34
CA LYS A 53 -6.51 -19.54 4.50
C LYS A 53 -6.36 -19.29 3.00
N ILE A 54 -6.12 -18.05 2.58
CA ILE A 54 -5.97 -17.68 1.17
C ILE A 54 -4.55 -17.20 0.86
N SER A 55 -3.62 -17.28 1.81
CA SER A 55 -2.31 -16.63 1.67
C SER A 55 -1.46 -17.20 0.54
N GLU A 56 -1.64 -18.47 0.19
CA GLU A 56 -0.93 -19.14 -0.90
C GLU A 56 -1.44 -18.68 -2.28
N ARG A 57 -2.68 -18.18 -2.32
CA ARG A 57 -3.34 -17.67 -3.53
C ARG A 57 -3.09 -16.19 -3.74
N VAL A 58 -2.44 -15.52 -2.78
CA VAL A 58 -2.27 -14.06 -2.77
C VAL A 58 -0.81 -13.71 -3.01
N GLN A 59 -0.54 -13.03 -4.12
CA GLN A 59 0.74 -12.42 -4.42
C GLN A 59 0.63 -10.90 -4.28
N ILE A 60 1.50 -10.31 -3.46
CA ILE A 60 1.53 -8.86 -3.26
C ILE A 60 2.88 -8.31 -3.69
N THR A 61 2.86 -7.36 -4.60
CA THR A 61 4.03 -6.65 -5.12
C THR A 61 3.93 -5.18 -4.75
N PHE A 62 4.95 -4.65 -4.07
CA PHE A 62 5.02 -3.23 -3.73
C PHE A 62 5.97 -2.51 -4.69
N TYR A 63 5.44 -1.63 -5.52
CA TYR A 63 6.22 -0.82 -6.45
C TYR A 63 6.97 0.29 -5.70
N ASP A 64 6.26 1.00 -4.84
CA ASP A 64 6.84 1.96 -3.90
C ASP A 64 6.09 1.92 -2.57
N ASP A 65 6.17 2.96 -1.75
CA ASP A 65 5.50 3.06 -0.46
C ASP A 65 4.01 3.43 -0.57
N CYS A 66 3.59 3.96 -1.73
CA CYS A 66 2.25 4.42 -2.04
C CYS A 66 1.49 3.49 -2.99
N LEU A 67 2.19 2.62 -3.73
CA LEU A 67 1.64 1.82 -4.80
C LEU A 67 2.00 0.34 -4.64
N SER A 68 0.98 -0.51 -4.71
CA SER A 68 1.13 -1.95 -4.63
C SER A 68 0.05 -2.67 -5.41
N VAL A 69 0.31 -3.91 -5.82
CA VAL A 69 -0.63 -4.77 -6.53
C VAL A 69 -0.81 -6.04 -5.71
N CYS A 70 -2.06 -6.47 -5.57
CA CYS A 70 -2.45 -7.74 -4.98
C CYS A 70 -3.12 -8.59 -6.07
N LYS A 71 -2.44 -9.65 -6.52
CA LYS A 71 -3.02 -10.67 -7.38
C LYS A 71 -3.56 -11.79 -6.50
N ILE A 72 -4.81 -12.21 -6.75
CA ILE A 72 -5.47 -13.33 -6.06
C ILE A 72 -5.82 -14.35 -7.13
N ASP A 73 -5.10 -15.49 -7.12
CA ASP A 73 -5.06 -16.41 -8.25
C ASP A 73 -4.71 -15.64 -9.55
N ASP A 74 -5.16 -16.15 -10.69
CA ASP A 74 -5.00 -15.50 -11.99
C ASP A 74 -6.19 -14.58 -12.37
N ASP A 75 -7.26 -14.59 -11.56
CA ASP A 75 -8.54 -13.98 -11.93
C ASP A 75 -8.75 -12.56 -11.39
N ILE A 76 -8.10 -12.21 -10.26
CA ILE A 76 -8.38 -10.95 -9.56
C ILE A 76 -7.08 -10.19 -9.33
N CYS A 77 -7.01 -8.99 -9.91
CA CYS A 77 -5.98 -8.01 -9.61
C CYS A 77 -6.59 -6.83 -8.86
N ILE A 78 -6.02 -6.47 -7.72
CA ILE A 78 -6.40 -5.27 -6.95
C ILE A 78 -5.18 -4.36 -6.88
N VAL A 79 -5.30 -3.17 -7.47
CA VAL A 79 -4.28 -2.14 -7.40
C VAL A 79 -4.56 -1.26 -6.18
N GLY A 80 -3.58 -1.21 -5.29
CA GLY A 80 -3.61 -0.42 -4.09
C GLY A 80 -2.85 0.89 -4.25
N VAL A 81 -3.57 2.01 -4.27
CA VAL A 81 -3.02 3.33 -4.58
C VAL A 81 -3.25 4.33 -3.44
N TYR A 82 -2.18 4.88 -2.88
CA TYR A 82 -2.22 6.06 -2.02
C TYR A 82 -1.76 7.29 -2.81
N MET A 83 -2.72 8.13 -3.21
CA MET A 83 -2.41 9.40 -3.86
C MET A 83 -1.83 10.38 -2.84
N LYS A 84 -0.64 10.88 -3.12
CA LYS A 84 -0.07 12.00 -2.36
C LYS A 84 -0.96 13.21 -2.58
N TYR A 85 -1.22 13.96 -1.50
CA TYR A 85 -2.06 15.15 -1.64
C TYR A 85 -1.34 16.25 -2.40
N ASN A 86 -2.11 16.93 -3.22
CA ASN A 86 -1.66 18.02 -4.06
C ASN A 86 -2.25 19.33 -3.53
N ASN A 87 -1.41 20.29 -3.15
CA ASN A 87 -1.83 21.65 -2.77
C ASN A 87 -1.71 22.67 -3.91
N GLY A 88 -1.50 22.22 -5.14
CA GLY A 88 -1.28 23.09 -6.30
C GLY A 88 0.11 23.72 -6.36
N LYS A 89 1.03 23.38 -5.44
CA LYS A 89 2.44 23.77 -5.58
C LYS A 89 3.10 22.95 -6.69
N PRO A 90 4.03 23.53 -7.47
CA PRO A 90 4.68 22.84 -8.58
C PRO A 90 5.25 21.47 -8.23
N GLU A 91 5.91 21.34 -7.08
CA GLU A 91 6.51 20.08 -6.64
C GLU A 91 5.45 19.02 -6.35
N ALA A 92 4.35 19.42 -5.71
CA ALA A 92 3.25 18.52 -5.40
C ALA A 92 2.46 18.09 -6.65
N MET A 93 2.40 18.96 -7.66
CA MET A 93 1.82 18.62 -8.97
C MET A 93 2.70 17.62 -9.72
N LEU A 94 4.02 17.85 -9.77
CA LEU A 94 4.97 16.93 -10.41
C LEU A 94 4.95 15.55 -9.75
N GLU A 95 4.96 15.48 -8.42
CA GLU A 95 4.83 14.21 -7.70
C GLU A 95 3.51 13.49 -8.00
N HIS A 96 2.43 14.22 -8.24
CA HIS A 96 1.12 13.67 -8.55
C HIS A 96 1.07 13.11 -9.99
N GLU A 97 1.61 13.84 -10.96
CA GLU A 97 1.73 13.39 -12.36
C GLU A 97 2.62 12.14 -12.49
N GLU A 98 3.73 12.11 -11.74
CA GLU A 98 4.60 10.92 -11.66
C GLU A 98 3.83 9.71 -11.10
N GLN A 99 3.01 9.90 -10.06
CA GLN A 99 2.17 8.83 -9.51
C GLN A 99 1.13 8.33 -10.51
N ILE A 100 0.46 9.23 -11.23
CA ILE A 100 -0.51 8.84 -12.27
C ILE A 100 0.19 8.01 -13.35
N SER A 101 1.37 8.43 -13.79
CA SER A 101 2.14 7.73 -14.81
C SER A 101 2.48 6.29 -14.37
N LYS A 102 2.88 6.10 -13.12
CA LYS A 102 3.13 4.76 -12.55
C LYS A 102 1.88 3.89 -12.48
N ILE A 103 0.72 4.49 -12.18
CA ILE A 103 -0.55 3.75 -12.13
C ILE A 103 -0.92 3.29 -13.55
N LEU A 104 -0.77 4.16 -14.54
CA LEU A 104 -1.04 3.80 -15.95
C LEU A 104 -0.14 2.67 -16.41
N ASP A 105 1.17 2.75 -16.15
CA ASP A 105 2.13 1.69 -16.47
C ASP A 105 1.73 0.35 -15.84
N ILE A 106 1.29 0.36 -14.58
CA ILE A 106 0.77 -0.84 -13.93
C ILE A 106 -0.47 -1.38 -14.66
N VAL A 107 -1.46 -0.53 -14.94
CA VAL A 107 -2.70 -0.97 -15.61
C VAL A 107 -2.43 -1.56 -17.00
N GLU A 108 -1.46 -1.01 -17.74
CA GLU A 108 -1.08 -1.50 -19.07
C GLU A 108 -0.34 -2.84 -19.03
N ASN A 109 0.33 -3.17 -17.91
CA ASN A 109 1.20 -4.35 -17.78
C ASN A 109 0.66 -5.42 -16.81
N ILE A 110 -0.58 -5.30 -16.31
CA ILE A 110 -1.19 -6.29 -15.39
C ILE A 110 -1.70 -7.52 -16.09
#